data_AF-A0A1J5J3E8-F1
#
_entry.id   AF-A0A1J5J3E8-F1
#
_cell.length_a   1.000
_cell.length_b   1.000
_cell.length_c   1.000
_cell.angle_alpha   90.00
_cell.angle_beta   90.00
_cell.angle_gamma   90.00
#
_symmetry.space_group_name_H-M   'P 1'
#
loop_
_entity.id
_entity.type
_entity.pdbx_description
1 polymer ?
#
loop_
_entity_poly.entity_id
_entity_poly.type
_entity_poly.pdbx_seq_one_letter_code
_entity_poly.pdbx_strand_id
1 'polypeptide(L)'
;MNGKHKINIFSLIIFSLFFFQNIVAFGALKDTDVDGLTDEAEITVYQTDPALPDTDGDGTDDGQEVLDGTDPLDSGSSSLQALSKEDPGLLGSSEKFAWYLGRASGILAFILLTGVVVFGLIISSRAFTKFIPGATAYETHRFISFLALGTVVLHFSSFFFDAFMKMKVVEALVPFVLTRSFPTTLGFNMGISVALGIIAFYCILILVFTSEFRSKIPPKVWRAIHYISAGAYFLFVLHGFMSGTDSETWWMRMLYITSLTLVFVLVLVRILSRNFIPAVRAWYKEKTGGTPSAPVLNSILNCNIPFLSIWIFFHKILHKE
;
A
#
# COMPACT_ATOMS: atom_id res chain seq x y z
N MET A 1 18.41 38.50 -15.42
CA MET A 1 17.65 37.44 -16.11
C MET A 1 17.10 36.48 -15.07
N ASN A 2 15.77 36.28 -15.07
CA ASN A 2 15.01 35.47 -14.11
C ASN A 2 15.29 33.98 -14.29
N GLY A 3 15.99 33.36 -13.34
CA GLY A 3 16.22 31.91 -13.29
C GLY A 3 15.74 31.33 -11.96
N LYS A 4 14.43 31.31 -11.71
CA LYS A 4 13.85 30.57 -10.58
C LYS A 4 13.87 29.07 -10.91
N HIS A 5 14.99 28.40 -10.70
CA HIS A 5 15.00 26.93 -10.71
C HIS A 5 14.31 26.42 -9.45
N LYS A 6 13.01 26.15 -9.57
CA LYS A 6 12.28 25.28 -8.66
C LYS A 6 12.85 23.88 -8.84
N ILE A 7 13.24 23.21 -7.76
CA ILE A 7 13.42 21.75 -7.77
C ILE A 7 12.09 21.18 -8.27
N ASN A 8 12.09 20.63 -9.48
CA ASN A 8 10.88 20.16 -10.11
C ASN A 8 10.51 18.84 -9.42
N ILE A 9 9.48 18.86 -8.57
CA ILE A 9 8.92 17.66 -7.90
C ILE A 9 8.65 16.55 -8.93
N PHE A 10 8.34 16.94 -10.17
CA PHE A 10 8.22 16.06 -11.34
C PHE A 10 9.48 15.22 -11.61
N SER A 11 10.68 15.77 -11.42
CA SER A 11 11.94 15.08 -11.67
C SER A 11 12.26 14.04 -10.59
N LEU A 12 11.81 14.27 -9.35
CA LEU A 12 11.91 13.30 -8.25
C LEU A 12 10.89 12.16 -8.40
N ILE A 13 9.68 12.47 -8.87
CA ILE A 13 8.63 11.48 -9.18
C ILE A 13 9.08 10.59 -10.35
N ILE A 14 9.59 11.17 -11.44
CA ILE A 14 10.12 10.43 -12.60
C ILE A 14 11.33 9.57 -12.22
N PHE A 15 12.27 10.09 -11.41
CA PHE A 15 13.42 9.30 -10.94
C PHE A 15 12.98 8.11 -10.07
N SER A 16 11.94 8.29 -9.26
CA SER A 16 11.39 7.20 -8.46
C SER A 16 10.58 6.19 -9.28
N LEU A 17 9.90 6.62 -10.34
CA LEU A 17 9.24 5.73 -11.30
C LEU A 17 10.28 4.90 -12.09
N PHE A 18 11.42 5.49 -12.46
CA PHE A 18 12.48 4.83 -13.23
C PHE A 18 13.32 3.83 -12.40
N PHE A 19 13.55 4.13 -11.11
CA PHE A 19 14.30 3.25 -10.21
C PHE A 19 13.56 1.93 -9.93
N PHE A 20 12.22 1.93 -9.96
CA PHE A 20 11.40 0.75 -9.66
C PHE A 20 10.89 -0.02 -10.89
N GLN A 21 10.89 0.57 -12.09
CA GLN A 21 10.61 -0.18 -13.33
C GLN A 21 11.60 -1.34 -13.57
N ASN A 22 12.79 -1.29 -12.97
CA ASN A 22 13.84 -2.30 -13.15
C ASN A 22 13.78 -3.47 -12.14
N ILE A 23 12.81 -3.48 -11.20
CA ILE A 23 12.62 -4.60 -10.25
C ILE A 23 11.46 -5.53 -10.69
N VAL A 24 10.59 -5.10 -11.61
CA VAL A 24 9.42 -5.87 -12.06
C VAL A 24 9.74 -6.61 -13.35
N ALA A 25 10.64 -7.59 -13.25
CA ALA A 25 10.74 -8.67 -14.22
C ALA A 25 10.52 -9.99 -13.47
N PHE A 26 9.30 -10.20 -12.97
CA PHE A 26 8.87 -11.49 -12.42
C PHE A 26 7.40 -11.75 -12.79
N GLY A 27 7.25 -12.71 -13.71
CA GLY A 27 6.07 -13.50 -14.06
C GLY A 27 4.74 -12.78 -14.14
N ALA A 28 4.33 -12.37 -15.34
CA ALA A 28 2.92 -12.48 -15.68
C ALA A 28 2.63 -13.98 -15.82
N LEU A 29 1.68 -14.51 -15.04
CA LEU A 29 1.14 -15.84 -15.33
C LEU A 29 0.49 -15.75 -16.72
N LYS A 30 0.82 -16.72 -17.57
CA LYS A 30 0.34 -16.77 -18.95
C LYS A 30 -1.14 -17.14 -18.91
N ASP A 31 -1.94 -16.38 -19.63
CA ASP A 31 -3.37 -16.53 -19.85
C ASP A 31 -3.52 -16.27 -21.35
N THR A 32 -3.70 -17.35 -22.10
CA THR A 32 -3.47 -17.40 -23.54
C THR A 32 -4.66 -16.89 -24.34
N ASP A 33 -5.86 -17.05 -23.82
CA ASP A 33 -7.12 -16.69 -24.44
C ASP A 33 -7.86 -15.55 -23.74
N VAL A 34 -7.37 -15.13 -22.56
CA VAL A 34 -7.74 -13.90 -21.85
C VAL A 34 -9.17 -13.94 -21.30
N ASP A 35 -9.59 -15.12 -20.85
CA ASP A 35 -10.91 -15.37 -20.26
C ASP A 35 -10.96 -15.10 -18.72
N GLY A 36 -9.77 -14.88 -18.13
CA GLY A 36 -9.61 -14.60 -16.70
C GLY A 36 -9.16 -15.80 -15.86
N LEU A 37 -8.89 -16.95 -16.48
CA LEU A 37 -8.24 -18.13 -15.94
C LEU A 37 -6.78 -18.18 -16.44
N THR A 38 -5.85 -18.73 -15.65
CA THR A 38 -4.45 -18.83 -16.10
C THR A 38 -4.19 -20.17 -16.77
N ASP A 39 -3.33 -20.23 -17.78
CA ASP A 39 -2.94 -21.47 -18.48
C ASP A 39 -2.61 -22.61 -17.49
N GLU A 40 -1.96 -22.27 -16.37
CA GLU A 40 -1.60 -23.22 -15.32
C GLU A 40 -2.83 -23.71 -14.55
N ALA A 41 -3.75 -22.84 -14.18
CA ALA A 41 -4.98 -23.21 -13.48
C ALA A 41 -5.88 -24.07 -14.37
N GLU A 42 -5.97 -23.73 -15.65
CA GLU A 42 -6.70 -24.49 -16.66
C GLU A 42 -6.15 -25.91 -16.78
N ILE A 43 -4.84 -26.07 -16.94
CA ILE A 43 -4.25 -27.42 -17.09
C ILE A 43 -4.30 -28.22 -15.77
N THR A 44 -4.02 -27.59 -14.64
CA THR A 44 -3.75 -28.32 -13.38
C THR A 44 -4.96 -28.49 -12.48
N VAL A 45 -5.94 -27.59 -12.55
CA VAL A 45 -7.11 -27.57 -11.65
C VAL A 45 -8.38 -27.90 -12.41
N TYR A 46 -8.67 -27.13 -13.45
CA TYR A 46 -9.97 -27.16 -14.13
C TYR A 46 -10.01 -28.13 -15.32
N GLN A 47 -8.83 -28.54 -15.82
CA GLN A 47 -8.64 -29.41 -16.97
C GLN A 47 -9.31 -28.87 -18.26
N THR A 48 -9.36 -27.53 -18.39
CA THR A 48 -9.84 -26.79 -19.56
C THR A 48 -8.71 -26.56 -20.59
N ASP A 49 -9.04 -26.06 -21.78
CA ASP A 49 -8.08 -25.79 -22.87
C ASP A 49 -7.64 -24.31 -22.85
N PRO A 50 -6.37 -24.00 -22.51
CA PRO A 50 -5.87 -22.63 -22.44
C PRO A 50 -5.94 -21.80 -23.72
N ALA A 51 -6.22 -22.43 -24.85
CA ALA A 51 -6.35 -21.72 -26.12
C ALA A 51 -7.79 -21.33 -26.46
N LEU A 52 -8.77 -21.73 -25.64
CA LEU A 52 -10.20 -21.58 -25.90
C LEU A 52 -10.87 -20.93 -24.68
N PRO A 53 -11.40 -19.69 -24.84
CA PRO A 53 -12.11 -19.05 -23.74
C PRO A 53 -13.30 -19.85 -23.21
N ASP A 54 -13.85 -20.77 -24.00
CA ASP A 54 -15.01 -21.63 -23.71
C ASP A 54 -14.65 -23.05 -24.18
N THR A 55 -14.28 -23.92 -23.24
CA THR A 55 -13.76 -25.26 -23.53
C THR A 55 -14.87 -26.23 -23.95
N ASP A 56 -16.05 -26.14 -23.32
CA ASP A 56 -17.14 -27.08 -23.56
C ASP A 56 -18.13 -26.62 -24.65
N GLY A 57 -18.00 -25.38 -25.10
CA GLY A 57 -18.67 -24.79 -26.25
C GLY A 57 -20.12 -24.40 -25.98
N ASP A 58 -20.49 -24.15 -24.74
CA ASP A 58 -21.85 -23.79 -24.35
C ASP A 58 -22.18 -22.30 -24.47
N GLY A 59 -21.15 -21.47 -24.71
CA GLY A 59 -21.23 -20.03 -24.90
C GLY A 59 -20.91 -19.21 -23.65
N THR A 60 -20.43 -19.84 -22.58
CA THR A 60 -19.93 -19.19 -21.36
C THR A 60 -18.42 -19.40 -21.26
N ASP A 61 -17.67 -18.34 -20.94
CA ASP A 61 -16.21 -18.47 -20.82
C ASP A 61 -15.83 -19.30 -19.56
N ASP A 62 -14.80 -20.15 -19.62
CA ASP A 62 -14.40 -21.06 -18.54
C ASP A 62 -14.10 -20.30 -17.24
N GLY A 63 -13.39 -19.17 -17.36
CA GLY A 63 -13.12 -18.25 -16.26
C GLY A 63 -14.41 -17.70 -15.63
N GLN A 64 -15.43 -17.43 -16.44
CA GLN A 64 -16.74 -16.97 -15.96
C GLN A 64 -17.53 -18.10 -15.27
N GLU A 65 -17.43 -19.32 -15.76
CA GLU A 65 -18.04 -20.50 -15.13
C GLU A 65 -17.42 -20.82 -13.78
N VAL A 66 -16.09 -20.77 -13.67
CA VAL A 66 -15.37 -20.87 -12.40
C VAL A 66 -15.79 -19.76 -11.44
N LEU A 67 -16.03 -18.54 -11.93
CA LEU A 67 -16.55 -17.42 -11.14
C LEU A 67 -18.01 -17.60 -10.71
N ASP A 68 -18.80 -18.34 -11.48
CA ASP A 68 -20.21 -18.63 -11.21
C ASP A 68 -20.44 -19.93 -10.44
N GLY A 69 -19.36 -20.69 -10.20
CA GLY A 69 -19.34 -21.95 -9.50
C GLY A 69 -19.99 -23.08 -10.31
N THR A 70 -20.03 -22.93 -11.63
CA THR A 70 -20.43 -23.97 -12.58
C THR A 70 -19.19 -24.76 -13.02
N ASP A 71 -19.39 -25.80 -13.81
CA ASP A 71 -18.31 -26.71 -14.21
C ASP A 71 -17.94 -26.39 -15.66
N PRO A 72 -16.72 -25.86 -15.93
CA PRO A 72 -16.29 -25.43 -17.27
C PRO A 72 -16.06 -26.58 -18.26
N LEU A 73 -16.34 -27.82 -17.84
CA LEU A 73 -16.31 -29.00 -18.69
C LEU A 73 -17.70 -29.61 -18.91
N ASP A 74 -18.76 -29.00 -18.36
CA ASP A 74 -20.14 -29.47 -18.47
C ASP A 74 -21.08 -28.39 -19.02
N SER A 75 -21.33 -28.48 -20.34
CA SER A 75 -22.23 -27.60 -21.10
C SER A 75 -23.68 -27.51 -20.56
N GLY A 76 -24.07 -28.43 -19.68
CA GLY A 76 -25.37 -28.42 -19.00
C GLY A 76 -25.39 -27.61 -17.71
N SER A 77 -24.23 -27.18 -17.22
CA SER A 77 -24.05 -26.53 -15.93
C SER A 77 -24.39 -25.03 -15.98
N SER A 78 -24.22 -24.38 -17.14
CA SER A 78 -24.45 -22.94 -17.33
C SER A 78 -25.92 -22.58 -17.66
N SER A 79 -26.57 -23.29 -18.59
CA SER A 79 -27.68 -22.73 -19.38
C SER A 79 -29.10 -22.93 -18.80
N LEU A 80 -29.34 -23.96 -17.98
CA LEU A 80 -30.64 -24.18 -17.31
C LEU A 80 -30.70 -23.60 -15.89
N GLN A 81 -29.54 -23.45 -15.23
CA GLN A 81 -29.48 -22.85 -13.90
C GLN A 81 -29.47 -21.30 -13.96
N ALA A 82 -28.84 -20.71 -14.99
CA ALA A 82 -28.79 -19.26 -15.20
C ALA A 82 -30.17 -18.63 -15.45
N LEU A 83 -31.11 -19.34 -16.10
CA LEU A 83 -32.50 -18.87 -16.27
C LEU A 83 -33.37 -19.00 -15.01
N SER A 84 -32.90 -19.71 -13.98
CA SER A 84 -33.59 -19.87 -12.69
C SER A 84 -32.94 -19.09 -11.53
N LYS A 85 -31.69 -18.67 -11.67
CA LYS A 85 -31.01 -17.82 -10.69
C LYS A 85 -31.65 -16.44 -10.75
N GLU A 86 -32.21 -15.98 -9.64
CA GLU A 86 -32.61 -14.59 -9.47
C GLU A 86 -31.43 -13.69 -9.87
N ASP A 87 -31.63 -12.80 -10.85
CA ASP A 87 -30.67 -11.75 -11.18
C ASP A 87 -30.47 -10.92 -9.91
N PRO A 88 -29.30 -11.02 -9.24
CA PRO A 88 -29.09 -10.33 -7.99
C PRO A 88 -28.98 -8.81 -8.16
N GLY A 89 -29.01 -8.32 -9.40
CA GLY A 89 -28.76 -6.94 -9.76
C GLY A 89 -27.33 -6.52 -9.48
N LEU A 90 -27.10 -5.19 -9.50
CA LEU A 90 -25.80 -4.54 -9.31
C LEU A 90 -25.07 -4.91 -8.00
N LEU A 91 -25.78 -5.50 -7.02
CA LEU A 91 -25.23 -5.85 -5.71
C LEU A 91 -24.75 -7.31 -5.62
N GLY A 92 -25.00 -8.15 -6.62
CA GLY A 92 -24.67 -9.57 -6.56
C GLY A 92 -25.52 -10.34 -5.54
N SER A 93 -25.38 -11.66 -5.50
CA SER A 93 -26.02 -12.44 -4.43
C SER A 93 -25.46 -11.99 -3.08
N SER A 94 -26.22 -12.17 -1.99
CA SER A 94 -25.73 -11.81 -0.64
C SER A 94 -24.35 -12.43 -0.31
N GLU A 95 -24.05 -13.58 -0.91
CA GLU A 95 -22.77 -14.29 -0.80
C GLU A 95 -21.63 -13.58 -1.55
N LYS A 96 -21.87 -13.06 -2.76
CA LYS A 96 -20.86 -12.30 -3.55
C LYS A 96 -20.66 -10.89 -2.99
N PHE A 97 -21.70 -10.27 -2.43
CA PHE A 97 -21.62 -8.90 -1.89
C PHE A 97 -20.56 -8.76 -0.79
N ALA A 98 -20.53 -9.67 0.19
CA ALA A 98 -19.58 -9.63 1.29
C ALA A 98 -18.12 -9.72 0.80
N TRP A 99 -17.90 -10.56 -0.20
CA TRP A 99 -16.59 -10.71 -0.83
C TRP A 99 -16.12 -9.42 -1.54
N TYR A 100 -16.96 -8.84 -2.41
CA TYR A 100 -16.65 -7.57 -3.07
C TYR A 100 -16.47 -6.43 -2.08
N LEU A 101 -17.31 -6.37 -1.04
CA LEU A 101 -17.21 -5.39 0.03
C LEU A 101 -15.87 -5.50 0.76
N GLY A 102 -15.43 -6.72 1.08
CA GLY A 102 -14.14 -6.98 1.73
C GLY A 102 -12.97 -6.53 0.86
N ARG A 103 -12.97 -6.85 -0.43
CA ARG A 103 -11.93 -6.41 -1.38
C ARG A 103 -11.91 -4.90 -1.54
N ALA A 104 -13.06 -4.28 -1.85
CA ALA A 104 -13.17 -2.84 -2.09
C ALA A 104 -12.79 -2.03 -0.84
N SER A 105 -13.28 -2.42 0.34
CA SER A 105 -12.93 -1.74 1.59
C SER A 105 -11.47 -1.96 2.00
N GLY A 106 -10.86 -3.11 1.66
CA GLY A 106 -9.44 -3.37 1.86
C GLY A 106 -8.53 -2.46 1.02
N ILE A 107 -8.83 -2.33 -0.29
CA ILE A 107 -8.12 -1.42 -1.19
C ILE A 107 -8.30 0.04 -0.74
N LEU A 108 -9.52 0.43 -0.38
CA LEU A 108 -9.80 1.76 0.14
C LEU A 108 -9.04 2.03 1.45
N ALA A 109 -9.01 1.06 2.36
CA ALA A 109 -8.24 1.15 3.60
C ALA A 109 -6.75 1.34 3.33
N PHE A 110 -6.17 0.62 2.35
CA PHE A 110 -4.79 0.79 1.94
C PHE A 110 -4.50 2.23 1.48
N ILE A 111 -5.35 2.78 0.59
CA ILE A 111 -5.19 4.14 0.06
C ILE A 111 -5.27 5.16 1.20
N LEU A 112 -6.27 5.01 2.08
CA LEU A 112 -6.47 5.93 3.19
C LEU A 112 -5.34 5.86 4.22
N LEU A 113 -4.88 4.66 4.62
CA LEU A 113 -3.76 4.50 5.55
C LEU A 113 -2.44 5.03 4.97
N THR A 114 -2.23 4.89 3.66
CA THR A 114 -1.13 5.55 2.96
C THR A 114 -1.25 7.07 3.07
N GLY A 115 -2.45 7.61 2.83
CA GLY A 115 -2.77 9.02 3.04
C GLY A 115 -2.48 9.49 4.47
N VAL A 116 -2.85 8.71 5.49
CA VAL A 116 -2.57 9.00 6.90
C VAL A 116 -1.07 9.24 7.11
N VAL A 117 -0.21 8.33 6.61
CA VAL A 117 1.24 8.45 6.74
C VAL A 117 1.78 9.65 5.96
N VAL A 118 1.31 9.86 4.73
CA VAL A 118 1.71 10.99 3.88
C VAL A 118 1.42 12.32 4.57
N PHE A 119 0.19 12.53 5.05
CA PHE A 119 -0.16 13.76 5.77
C PHE A 119 0.56 13.88 7.11
N GLY A 120 0.81 12.76 7.81
CA GLY A 120 1.65 12.74 9.00
C GLY A 120 3.06 13.27 8.73
N LEU A 121 3.68 12.84 7.62
CA LEU A 121 4.98 13.32 7.16
C LEU A 121 4.97 14.77 6.69
N ILE A 122 3.89 15.23 6.04
CA ILE A 122 3.69 16.62 5.63
C ILE A 122 3.64 17.55 6.84
N ILE A 123 2.79 17.25 7.85
CA ILE A 123 2.65 18.06 9.08
C ILE A 123 3.99 18.25 9.78
N SER A 124 4.80 17.19 9.80
CA SER A 124 6.04 17.15 10.57
C SER A 124 7.28 17.61 9.78
N SER A 125 7.10 18.05 8.53
CA SER A 125 8.15 18.51 7.63
C SER A 125 7.97 19.98 7.23
N ARG A 126 8.98 20.82 7.53
CA ARG A 126 8.95 22.26 7.18
C ARG A 126 8.95 22.53 5.67
N ALA A 127 9.33 21.55 4.86
CA ALA A 127 9.37 21.67 3.40
C ALA A 127 7.99 21.97 2.78
N PHE A 128 6.90 21.54 3.43
CA PHE A 128 5.55 21.60 2.87
C PHE A 128 4.69 22.74 3.42
N THR A 129 5.14 23.43 4.47
CA THR A 129 4.33 24.48 5.14
C THR A 129 4.00 25.67 4.25
N LYS A 130 4.72 25.85 3.14
CA LYS A 130 4.43 26.87 2.12
C LYS A 130 3.28 26.49 1.19
N PHE A 131 3.08 25.18 0.96
CA PHE A 131 2.11 24.68 0.00
C PHE A 131 0.81 24.27 0.69
N ILE A 132 0.92 23.66 1.86
CA ILE A 132 -0.22 23.18 2.64
C ILE A 132 -0.14 23.82 4.03
N PRO A 133 -1.13 24.64 4.43
CA PRO A 133 -1.19 25.18 5.77
C PRO A 133 -1.18 24.06 6.82
N GLY A 134 -0.43 24.24 7.91
CA GLY A 134 -0.27 23.21 8.93
C GLY A 134 -1.59 22.77 9.58
N ALA A 135 -2.53 23.70 9.76
CA ALA A 135 -3.88 23.40 10.26
C ALA A 135 -4.66 22.51 9.29
N THR A 136 -4.66 22.83 8.00
CA THR A 136 -5.30 22.00 6.97
C THR A 136 -4.68 20.61 6.92
N ALA A 137 -3.36 20.51 6.93
CA ALA A 137 -2.68 19.21 6.92
C ALA A 137 -3.05 18.37 8.16
N TYR A 138 -3.14 18.99 9.33
CA TYR A 138 -3.56 18.35 10.58
C TYR A 138 -5.01 17.85 10.53
N GLU A 139 -5.95 18.70 10.11
CA GLU A 139 -7.36 18.31 10.00
C GLU A 139 -7.56 17.21 8.96
N THR A 140 -6.86 17.29 7.81
CA THR A 140 -6.89 16.22 6.81
C THR A 140 -6.35 14.92 7.37
N HIS A 141 -5.19 14.93 8.04
CA HIS A 141 -4.62 13.74 8.69
C HIS A 141 -5.58 13.12 9.70
N ARG A 142 -6.23 13.95 10.53
CA ARG A 142 -7.19 13.48 11.53
C ARG A 142 -8.44 12.87 10.88
N PHE A 143 -9.04 13.57 9.91
CA PHE A 143 -10.22 13.10 9.19
C PHE A 143 -9.96 11.76 8.50
N ILE A 144 -8.88 11.66 7.71
CA ILE A 144 -8.56 10.42 7.00
C ILE A 144 -8.13 9.29 7.94
N SER A 145 -7.61 9.58 9.14
CA SER A 145 -7.29 8.55 10.14
C SER A 145 -8.54 7.85 10.67
N PHE A 146 -9.60 8.60 10.97
CA PHE A 146 -10.88 8.02 11.39
C PHE A 146 -11.58 7.30 10.25
N LEU A 147 -11.54 7.88 9.04
CA LEU A 147 -12.10 7.22 7.87
C LEU A 147 -11.37 5.89 7.58
N ALA A 148 -10.03 5.89 7.63
CA ALA A 148 -9.21 4.68 7.48
C ALA A 148 -9.54 3.62 8.54
N LEU A 149 -9.68 4.02 9.81
CA LEU A 149 -10.08 3.11 10.87
C LEU A 149 -11.46 2.48 10.58
N GLY A 150 -12.43 3.29 10.17
CA GLY A 150 -13.75 2.81 9.76
C GLY A 150 -13.69 1.81 8.61
N THR A 151 -12.89 2.08 7.57
CA THR A 151 -12.74 1.18 6.42
C THR A 151 -11.98 -0.10 6.77
N VAL A 152 -11.01 -0.06 7.69
CA VAL A 152 -10.35 -1.27 8.20
C VAL A 152 -11.35 -2.13 8.98
N VAL A 153 -12.20 -1.51 9.81
CA VAL A 153 -13.26 -2.22 10.53
C VAL A 153 -14.25 -2.86 9.56
N LEU A 154 -14.68 -2.11 8.55
CA LEU A 154 -15.55 -2.63 7.49
C LEU A 154 -14.90 -3.80 6.74
N HIS A 155 -13.61 -3.67 6.40
CA HIS A 155 -12.83 -4.70 5.71
C HIS A 155 -12.81 -6.01 6.48
N PHE A 156 -12.36 -6.04 7.73
CA PHE A 156 -12.33 -7.31 8.45
C PHE A 156 -13.73 -7.83 8.79
N SER A 157 -14.70 -6.93 9.03
CA SER A 157 -16.07 -7.32 9.38
C SER A 157 -16.80 -7.99 8.22
N SER A 158 -16.48 -7.63 6.98
CA SER A 158 -17.06 -8.24 5.78
C SER A 158 -16.84 -9.76 5.73
N PHE A 159 -15.69 -10.24 6.21
CA PHE A 159 -15.34 -11.67 6.19
C PHE A 159 -16.13 -12.53 7.18
N PHE A 160 -16.88 -11.94 8.10
CA PHE A 160 -17.83 -12.69 8.94
C PHE A 160 -19.09 -13.10 8.17
N PHE A 161 -19.38 -12.41 7.06
CA PHE A 161 -20.54 -12.65 6.21
C PHE A 161 -20.17 -13.28 4.86
N ASP A 162 -18.88 -13.54 4.64
CA ASP A 162 -18.35 -14.14 3.43
C ASP A 162 -18.49 -15.67 3.45
N ALA A 163 -19.07 -16.23 2.38
CA ALA A 163 -19.37 -17.66 2.27
C ALA A 163 -18.11 -18.52 2.06
N PHE A 164 -17.03 -17.94 1.52
CA PHE A 164 -15.78 -18.63 1.21
C PHE A 164 -14.87 -18.74 2.44
N MET A 165 -14.54 -17.62 3.08
CA MET A 165 -13.62 -17.55 4.21
C MET A 165 -14.26 -18.04 5.52
N LYS A 166 -15.54 -17.73 5.76
CA LYS A 166 -16.28 -18.04 7.00
C LYS A 166 -15.43 -17.78 8.25
N MET A 167 -14.94 -16.55 8.40
CA MET A 167 -14.00 -16.20 9.47
C MET A 167 -14.68 -16.30 10.84
N LYS A 168 -13.98 -16.88 11.82
CA LYS A 168 -14.40 -16.81 13.23
C LYS A 168 -13.90 -15.51 13.85
N VAL A 169 -14.64 -14.98 14.82
CA VAL A 169 -14.24 -13.75 15.56
C VAL A 169 -12.84 -13.88 16.16
N VAL A 170 -12.49 -15.05 16.70
CA VAL A 170 -11.16 -15.31 17.25
C VAL A 170 -10.06 -15.29 16.18
N GLU A 171 -10.33 -15.79 14.98
CA GLU A 171 -9.38 -15.80 13.85
C GLU A 171 -9.15 -14.38 13.30
N ALA A 172 -10.13 -13.48 13.44
CA ALA A 172 -10.04 -12.09 12.99
C ALA A 172 -9.39 -11.14 14.01
N LEU A 173 -9.30 -11.53 15.28
CA LEU A 173 -8.80 -10.68 16.36
C LEU A 173 -7.51 -11.22 17.00
N VAL A 174 -7.24 -12.52 16.96
CA VAL A 174 -6.04 -13.07 17.59
C VAL A 174 -5.04 -13.46 16.50
N PRO A 175 -3.84 -12.84 16.48
CA PRO A 175 -2.84 -13.14 15.46
C PRO A 175 -2.41 -14.61 15.56
N PHE A 176 -2.09 -15.20 14.41
CA PHE A 176 -1.62 -16.60 14.26
C PHE A 176 -2.64 -17.70 14.60
N VAL A 177 -3.93 -17.36 14.82
CA VAL A 177 -4.98 -18.36 15.05
C VAL A 177 -5.49 -18.99 13.75
N LEU A 178 -5.49 -18.24 12.64
CA LEU A 178 -5.90 -18.77 11.34
C LEU A 178 -4.83 -19.73 10.81
N THR A 179 -5.09 -21.03 10.88
CA THR A 179 -4.20 -22.08 10.36
C THR A 179 -4.66 -22.68 9.04
N ARG A 180 -5.87 -22.33 8.59
CA ARG A 180 -6.45 -22.80 7.32
C ARG A 180 -5.67 -22.20 6.14
N SER A 181 -5.35 -23.03 5.15
CA SER A 181 -4.72 -22.59 3.91
C SER A 181 -5.78 -22.04 2.95
N PHE A 182 -5.51 -20.86 2.42
CA PHE A 182 -6.29 -20.25 1.34
C PHE A 182 -5.35 -19.96 0.18
N PRO A 183 -5.82 -20.05 -1.07
CA PRO A 183 -5.01 -19.68 -2.22
C PRO A 183 -4.60 -18.23 -2.09
N THR A 184 -3.29 -18.00 -2.10
CA THR A 184 -2.71 -16.68 -2.31
C THR A 184 -1.94 -16.75 -3.62
N THR A 185 -2.20 -15.78 -4.47
CA THR A 185 -1.53 -15.54 -5.74
C THR A 185 0.00 -15.64 -5.68
N LEU A 186 0.65 -15.12 -4.63
CA LEU A 186 2.11 -15.18 -4.48
C LEU A 186 2.64 -16.37 -3.63
N GLY A 187 1.79 -17.36 -3.33
CA GLY A 187 2.17 -18.55 -2.54
C GLY A 187 2.51 -18.30 -1.06
N PHE A 188 2.16 -17.13 -0.51
CA PHE A 188 2.36 -16.83 0.90
C PHE A 188 1.36 -17.54 1.81
N ASN A 189 1.76 -17.78 3.07
CA ASN A 189 0.82 -18.32 4.05
C ASN A 189 -0.20 -17.25 4.47
N MET A 190 -1.48 -17.50 4.16
CA MET A 190 -2.59 -16.60 4.49
C MET A 190 -2.67 -16.30 6.00
N GLY A 191 -2.46 -17.31 6.86
CA GLY A 191 -2.48 -17.14 8.32
C GLY A 191 -1.43 -16.15 8.83
N ILE A 192 -0.22 -16.18 8.24
CA ILE A 192 0.82 -15.18 8.53
C ILE A 192 0.39 -13.80 8.06
N SER A 193 -0.15 -13.69 6.84
CA SER A 193 -0.64 -12.40 6.35
C SER A 193 -1.71 -11.80 7.26
N VAL A 194 -2.72 -12.59 7.65
CA VAL A 194 -3.79 -12.16 8.56
C VAL A 194 -3.22 -11.74 9.92
N ALA A 195 -2.23 -12.47 10.45
CA ALA A 195 -1.56 -12.10 11.70
C ALA A 195 -0.87 -10.72 11.61
N LEU A 196 -0.20 -10.42 10.49
CA LEU A 196 0.41 -9.10 10.25
C LEU A 196 -0.67 -8.00 10.20
N GLY A 197 -1.80 -8.26 9.55
CA GLY A 197 -2.94 -7.36 9.50
C GLY A 197 -3.52 -7.05 10.89
N ILE A 198 -3.68 -8.07 11.74
CA ILE A 198 -4.16 -7.93 13.13
C ILE A 198 -3.18 -7.09 13.97
N ILE A 199 -1.87 -7.37 13.87
CA ILE A 199 -0.85 -6.60 14.60
C ILE A 199 -0.84 -5.14 14.12
N ALA A 200 -0.97 -4.89 12.81
CA ALA A 200 -1.09 -3.55 12.26
C ALA A 200 -2.34 -2.83 12.79
N PHE A 201 -3.49 -3.50 12.82
CA PHE A 201 -4.73 -2.97 13.37
C PHE A 201 -4.59 -2.56 14.83
N TYR A 202 -3.95 -3.38 15.68
CA TYR A 202 -3.68 -3.02 17.06
C TYR A 202 -2.74 -1.83 17.21
N CYS A 203 -1.71 -1.74 16.37
CA CYS A 203 -0.88 -0.54 16.33
C CYS A 203 -1.72 0.70 15.98
N ILE A 204 -2.62 0.61 14.99
CA ILE A 204 -3.50 1.72 14.59
C ILE A 204 -4.43 2.13 15.74
N LEU A 205 -5.05 1.19 16.45
CA LEU A 205 -5.90 1.50 17.61
C LEU A 205 -5.11 2.25 18.69
N ILE A 206 -3.90 1.79 19.02
CA ILE A 206 -3.02 2.47 19.97
C ILE A 206 -2.67 3.88 19.47
N LEU A 207 -2.34 4.04 18.19
CA LEU A 207 -1.98 5.33 17.60
C LEU A 207 -3.14 6.32 17.61
N VAL A 208 -4.35 5.89 17.26
CA VAL A 208 -5.56 6.72 17.27
C VAL A 208 -5.90 7.11 18.71
N PHE A 209 -5.98 6.13 19.61
CA PHE A 209 -6.32 6.38 21.01
C PHE A 209 -5.34 7.36 21.67
N THR A 210 -4.04 7.12 21.55
CA THR A 210 -3.02 7.99 22.15
C THR A 210 -2.97 9.37 21.51
N SER A 211 -3.37 9.51 20.24
CA SER A 211 -3.40 10.81 19.56
C SER A 211 -4.63 11.64 19.93
N GLU A 212 -5.80 11.03 20.14
CA GLU A 212 -6.99 11.73 20.65
C GLU A 212 -6.79 12.24 22.09
N PHE A 213 -6.10 11.45 22.93
CA PHE A 213 -5.77 11.85 24.29
C PHE A 213 -4.41 12.52 24.44
N ARG A 214 -3.82 13.05 23.35
CA ARG A 214 -2.47 13.63 23.36
C ARG A 214 -2.29 14.79 24.36
N SER A 215 -3.37 15.48 24.74
CA SER A 215 -3.34 16.55 25.75
C SER A 215 -3.06 16.03 27.17
N LYS A 216 -3.34 14.75 27.43
CA LYS A 216 -3.14 14.09 28.73
C LYS A 216 -1.83 13.30 28.81
N ILE A 217 -1.06 13.23 27.72
CA ILE A 217 0.15 12.39 27.60
C ILE A 217 1.37 13.30 27.47
N PRO A 218 2.47 13.03 28.19
CA PRO A 218 3.71 13.78 28.00
C PRO A 218 4.16 13.77 26.53
N PRO A 219 4.55 14.92 25.94
CA PRO A 219 4.86 15.00 24.51
C PRO A 219 5.96 14.04 24.03
N LYS A 220 6.92 13.69 24.90
CA LYS A 220 7.97 12.71 24.61
C LYS A 220 7.40 11.30 24.47
N VAL A 221 6.51 10.91 25.38
CA VAL A 221 5.85 9.59 25.39
C VAL A 221 4.94 9.45 24.19
N TRP A 222 4.09 10.45 23.93
CA TRP A 222 3.22 10.44 22.75
C TRP A 222 4.02 10.29 21.45
N ARG A 223 5.13 11.03 21.29
CA ARG A 223 6.00 10.88 20.10
C ARG A 223 6.64 9.51 20.00
N ALA A 224 7.10 8.94 21.12
CA ALA A 224 7.69 7.61 21.13
C ALA A 224 6.68 6.55 20.66
N ILE A 225 5.45 6.60 21.18
CA ILE A 225 4.36 5.73 20.72
C ILE A 225 4.04 6.00 19.25
N HIS A 226 3.97 7.27 18.85
CA HIS A 226 3.63 7.63 17.48
C HIS A 226 4.66 7.15 16.45
N TYR A 227 5.92 6.88 16.84
CA TYR A 227 6.91 6.25 15.95
C TYR A 227 6.58 4.80 15.57
N ILE A 228 5.71 4.12 16.32
CA ILE A 228 5.19 2.80 15.95
C ILE A 228 4.46 2.85 14.60
N SER A 229 3.95 4.03 14.19
CA SER A 229 3.30 4.22 12.87
C SER A 229 4.12 3.75 11.68
N ALA A 230 5.46 3.85 11.74
CA ALA A 230 6.32 3.35 10.67
C ALA A 230 6.28 1.82 10.56
N GLY A 231 6.30 1.12 11.70
CA GLY A 231 6.15 -0.34 11.74
C GLY A 231 4.75 -0.77 11.35
N ALA A 232 3.72 -0.09 11.86
CA ALA A 232 2.32 -0.36 11.49
C ALA A 232 2.09 -0.21 9.98
N TYR A 233 2.68 0.82 9.37
CA TYR A 233 2.63 1.03 7.93
C TYR A 233 3.22 -0.15 7.16
N PHE A 234 4.43 -0.57 7.53
CA PHE A 234 5.08 -1.71 6.88
C PHE A 234 4.27 -3.00 7.03
N LEU A 235 3.70 -3.25 8.21
CA LEU A 235 2.90 -4.44 8.49
C LEU A 235 1.62 -4.50 7.64
N PHE A 236 0.88 -3.40 7.49
CA PHE A 236 -0.34 -3.44 6.66
C PHE A 236 -0.03 -3.54 5.17
N VAL A 237 1.07 -2.92 4.69
CA VAL A 237 1.50 -3.06 3.29
C VAL A 237 1.89 -4.51 3.01
N LEU A 238 2.66 -5.12 3.92
CA LEU A 238 3.07 -6.51 3.81
C LEU A 238 1.87 -7.46 3.88
N HIS A 239 0.92 -7.20 4.79
CA HIS A 239 -0.35 -7.92 4.85
C HIS A 239 -1.08 -7.87 3.50
N GLY A 240 -1.35 -6.68 2.97
CA GLY A 240 -2.05 -6.54 1.69
C GLY A 240 -1.33 -7.27 0.54
N PHE A 241 -0.02 -7.09 0.45
CA PHE A 241 0.81 -7.76 -0.56
C PHE A 241 0.72 -9.29 -0.46
N MET A 242 0.73 -9.85 0.76
CA MET A 242 0.68 -11.29 0.99
C MET A 242 -0.72 -11.91 0.91
N SER A 243 -1.79 -11.18 1.27
CA SER A 243 -3.16 -11.74 1.30
C SER A 243 -3.93 -11.59 -0.01
N GLY A 244 -3.59 -10.58 -0.82
CA GLY A 244 -4.40 -10.22 -1.98
C GLY A 244 -4.18 -11.13 -3.18
N THR A 245 -5.25 -11.74 -3.70
CA THR A 245 -5.22 -12.28 -5.06
C THR A 245 -5.00 -11.17 -6.10
N ASP A 246 -5.38 -9.95 -5.76
CA ASP A 246 -5.11 -8.75 -6.56
C ASP A 246 -3.63 -8.41 -6.65
N SER A 247 -2.74 -8.95 -5.82
CA SER A 247 -1.31 -8.58 -5.78
C SER A 247 -0.54 -8.97 -7.06
N GLU A 248 -1.07 -9.85 -7.91
CA GLU A 248 -0.53 -10.08 -9.24
C GLU A 248 -0.95 -9.03 -10.26
N THR A 249 -2.11 -8.42 -10.07
CA THR A 249 -2.61 -7.43 -11.01
C THR A 249 -1.68 -6.23 -11.05
N TRP A 250 -1.42 -5.73 -12.26
CA TRP A 250 -0.47 -4.65 -12.47
C TRP A 250 -0.88 -3.38 -11.73
N TRP A 251 -2.18 -3.07 -11.66
CA TRP A 251 -2.69 -1.86 -11.02
C TRP A 251 -2.47 -1.89 -9.50
N MET A 252 -2.65 -3.05 -8.86
CA MET A 252 -2.41 -3.19 -7.42
C MET A 252 -0.91 -3.13 -7.11
N ARG A 253 -0.06 -3.73 -7.96
CA ARG A 253 1.40 -3.60 -7.87
C ARG A 253 1.83 -2.13 -7.96
N MET A 254 1.27 -1.36 -8.90
CA MET A 254 1.54 0.07 -9.03
C MET A 254 1.06 0.86 -7.80
N LEU A 255 -0.04 0.44 -7.18
CA LEU A 255 -0.55 1.04 -5.95
C LEU A 255 0.45 0.83 -4.79
N TYR A 256 0.95 -0.40 -4.59
CA TYR A 256 1.99 -0.70 -3.60
C TYR A 256 3.28 0.09 -3.84
N ILE A 257 3.79 0.08 -5.09
CA ILE A 257 5.02 0.77 -5.47
C ILE A 257 4.88 2.26 -5.24
N THR A 258 3.79 2.86 -5.69
CA THR A 258 3.53 4.30 -5.53
C THR A 258 3.47 4.67 -4.06
N SER A 259 2.79 3.87 -3.24
CA SER A 259 2.70 4.08 -1.79
C SER A 259 4.08 4.07 -1.11
N LEU A 260 4.84 2.99 -1.29
CA LEU A 260 6.18 2.84 -0.70
C LEU A 260 7.12 3.93 -1.17
N THR A 261 7.09 4.25 -2.46
CA THR A 261 7.93 5.27 -3.07
C THR A 261 7.61 6.66 -2.54
N LEU A 262 6.33 7.01 -2.48
CA LEU A 262 5.88 8.31 -1.96
C LEU A 262 6.30 8.48 -0.50
N VAL A 263 6.07 7.47 0.34
CA VAL A 263 6.49 7.49 1.75
C VAL A 263 8.00 7.60 1.88
N PHE A 264 8.77 6.82 1.11
CA PHE A 264 10.23 6.86 1.11
C PHE A 264 10.76 8.25 0.73
N VAL A 265 10.26 8.85 -0.35
CA VAL A 265 10.66 10.19 -0.80
C VAL A 265 10.34 11.24 0.27
N LEU A 266 9.16 11.18 0.90
CA LEU A 266 8.79 12.12 1.96
C LEU A 266 9.65 11.97 3.22
N VAL A 267 10.01 10.73 3.59
CA VAL A 267 10.96 10.47 4.68
C VAL A 267 12.34 11.04 4.32
N LEU A 268 12.82 10.84 3.10
CA LEU A 268 14.09 11.39 2.64
C LEU A 268 14.10 12.92 2.68
N VAL A 269 13.05 13.57 2.17
CA VAL A 269 12.85 15.03 2.25
C VAL A 269 12.87 15.50 3.70
N ARG A 270 12.23 14.77 4.61
CA ARG A 270 12.23 15.09 6.04
C ARG A 270 13.65 15.03 6.64
N ILE A 271 14.40 13.96 6.37
CA ILE A 271 15.76 13.78 6.88
C ILE A 271 16.68 14.89 6.34
N LEU A 272 16.63 15.15 5.04
CA LEU A 272 17.43 16.19 4.40
C LEU A 272 17.09 17.60 4.91
N SER A 273 15.80 17.91 5.07
CA SER A 273 15.36 19.23 5.53
C SER A 273 15.65 19.51 7.00
N ARG A 274 15.64 18.49 7.87
CA ARG A 274 15.92 18.65 9.31
C ARG A 274 17.40 18.64 9.65
N ASN A 275 18.19 17.80 8.99
CA ASN A 275 19.58 17.54 9.39
C ASN A 275 20.57 18.15 8.39
N PHE A 276 20.41 17.85 7.10
CA PHE A 276 21.43 18.14 6.09
C PHE A 276 21.50 19.63 5.72
N ILE A 277 20.36 20.25 5.38
CA ILE A 277 20.34 21.68 4.98
C ILE A 277 20.87 22.60 6.10
N PRO A 278 20.47 22.45 7.37
CA PRO A 278 21.04 23.23 8.47
C PRO A 278 22.56 23.01 8.65
N ALA A 279 23.03 21.77 8.53
CA ALA A 279 24.46 21.45 8.63
C ALA A 279 25.28 22.10 7.51
N VAL A 280 24.81 22.03 6.26
CA VAL A 280 25.45 22.69 5.11
C VAL A 280 25.50 24.21 5.29
N ARG A 281 24.42 24.82 5.79
CA ARG A 281 24.38 26.26 6.07
C ARG A 281 25.37 26.65 7.17
N ALA A 282 25.49 25.84 8.22
CA ALA A 282 26.45 26.07 9.30
C ALA A 282 27.89 25.97 8.82
N TRP A 283 28.22 24.91 8.07
CA TRP A 283 29.54 24.71 7.45
C TRP A 283 29.91 25.85 6.50
N TYR A 284 28.97 26.28 5.62
CA TYR A 284 29.24 27.38 4.69
C TYR A 284 29.52 28.70 5.43
N LYS A 285 28.76 28.96 6.50
CA LYS A 285 28.95 30.14 7.35
C LYS A 285 30.31 30.12 8.06
N GLU A 286 30.74 28.96 8.53
CA GLU A 286 32.07 28.78 9.13
C GLU A 286 33.18 29.07 8.11
N LYS A 287 33.07 28.59 6.87
CA LYS A 287 34.12 28.74 5.84
C LYS A 287 34.16 30.10 5.16
N THR A 288 33.03 30.76 4.98
CA THR A 288 32.93 31.99 4.17
C THR A 288 32.58 33.23 4.99
N GLY A 289 32.20 33.07 6.26
CA GLY A 289 31.65 34.15 7.08
C GLY A 289 30.24 34.61 6.67
N GLY A 290 29.70 34.10 5.56
CA GLY A 290 28.42 34.50 4.98
C GLY A 290 27.36 33.40 4.99
N THR A 291 26.14 33.73 4.59
CA THR A 291 25.08 32.72 4.34
C THR A 291 25.02 32.37 2.86
N PRO A 292 24.88 31.09 2.49
CA PRO A 292 24.85 30.70 1.08
C PRO A 292 23.58 31.25 0.42
N SER A 293 23.74 31.85 -0.76
CA SER A 293 22.60 32.23 -1.61
C SER A 293 21.89 30.97 -2.14
N ALA A 294 20.63 31.09 -2.56
CA ALA A 294 19.87 29.94 -3.09
C ALA A 294 20.55 29.23 -4.28
N PRO A 295 21.18 29.93 -5.24
CA PRO A 295 21.94 29.29 -6.32
C PRO A 295 23.16 28.49 -5.81
N VAL A 296 23.88 29.00 -4.82
CA VAL A 296 25.03 28.33 -4.21
C VAL A 296 24.58 27.08 -3.46
N LEU A 297 23.49 27.18 -2.68
CA LEU A 297 22.90 26.05 -1.98
C LEU A 297 22.48 24.96 -2.99
N ASN A 298 21.80 25.34 -4.07
CA ASN A 298 21.40 24.40 -5.11
C ASN A 298 22.59 23.76 -5.82
N SER A 299 23.69 24.49 -6.07
CA SER A 299 24.91 23.92 -6.64
C SER A 299 25.56 22.89 -5.70
N ILE A 300 25.55 23.13 -4.38
CA ILE A 300 26.07 22.19 -3.38
C ILE A 300 25.19 20.93 -3.30
N LEU A 301 23.87 21.10 -3.38
CA LEU A 301 22.89 20.00 -3.35
C LEU A 301 22.86 19.20 -4.67
N ASN A 302 23.19 19.83 -5.80
CA ASN A 302 23.19 19.22 -7.14
C ASN A 302 24.57 18.70 -7.57
N CYS A 303 25.64 18.89 -6.79
CA CYS A 303 26.88 18.16 -7.05
C CYS A 303 26.52 16.67 -7.07
N ASN A 304 26.87 15.97 -8.16
CA ASN A 304 26.77 14.53 -8.31
C ASN A 304 27.62 13.85 -7.21
N ILE A 305 27.08 13.81 -6.00
CA ILE A 305 27.66 13.09 -4.87
C ILE A 305 27.04 11.70 -4.98
N PRO A 306 27.74 10.71 -5.58
CA PRO A 306 27.27 9.33 -5.52
C PRO A 306 27.06 8.99 -4.04
N PHE A 307 25.96 8.31 -3.70
CA PHE A 307 25.52 7.99 -2.33
C PHE A 307 26.66 7.66 -1.33
N LEU A 308 27.76 7.07 -1.83
CA LEU A 308 29.01 6.81 -1.09
C LEU A 308 29.65 8.04 -0.42
N SER A 309 29.58 9.22 -1.02
CA SER A 309 30.19 10.44 -0.45
C SER A 309 29.29 11.14 0.58
N ILE A 310 27.97 10.91 0.53
CA ILE A 310 27.05 11.22 1.64
C ILE A 310 27.37 10.31 2.83
N TRP A 311 27.59 9.01 2.60
CA TRP A 311 27.98 8.07 3.65
C TRP A 311 29.33 8.44 4.30
N ILE A 312 30.36 8.77 3.51
CA ILE A 312 31.67 9.21 4.03
C ILE A 312 31.55 10.55 4.79
N PHE A 313 30.72 11.48 4.32
CA PHE A 313 30.44 12.74 5.02
C PHE A 313 29.69 12.51 6.34
N PHE A 314 28.72 11.60 6.38
CA PHE A 314 28.03 11.20 7.61
C PHE A 314 28.96 10.47 8.58
N HIS A 315 29.85 9.60 8.09
CA HIS A 315 30.84 8.91 8.91
C HIS A 315 31.82 9.90 9.56
N LYS A 316 32.29 10.91 8.82
CA LYS A 316 33.18 11.96 9.34
C LYS A 316 32.50 12.97 10.29
N ILE A 317 31.18 13.14 10.21
CA ILE A 317 30.44 14.02 11.12
C ILE A 317 30.05 13.29 12.41
N LEU A 318 29.74 12.00 12.33
CA LEU A 318 29.36 11.19 13.49
C LEU A 318 30.58 10.74 14.31
N HIS A 319 31.70 10.49 13.66
CA HIS A 319 33.00 10.29 14.33
C HIS A 319 33.79 11.58 14.19
N LYS A 320 33.88 12.35 15.29
CA LYS A 320 34.74 13.55 15.36
C LYS A 320 36.20 13.14 15.11
N GLU A 321 36.64 13.22 13.87
CA GLU A 321 38.04 13.35 13.46
C GLU A 321 38.21 14.61 12.59
#